data_AF-A0A667YTG5-F1
#
_entry.id   AF-A0A667YTG5-F1
#
_cell.length_a   1.000
_cell.length_b   1.000
_cell.length_c   1.000
_cell.angle_alpha   90.00
_cell.angle_beta   90.00
_cell.angle_gamma   90.00
#
_symmetry.space_group_name_H-M   'P 1'
#
loop_
_entity.id
_entity.type
_entity.pdbx_description
1 polymer ?
#
loop_
_entity_poly.entity_id
_entity_poly.type
_entity_poly.pdbx_seq_one_letter_code
_entity_poly.pdbx_strand_id
1 'polypeptide(L)'
;MGTFVTLAEVLEARGSPLEEDEVWCLLLAITEALLDVSSKGKPPATSCFLRTPGSVLLSASGSLAFKSCARYEDVASFTAPELQASVTDFFLVLLHQVVVYSLGMTLYWCVDYQLPQNQPVPLSTRLDSLLLSMCEDEVARRSDLLTVLETCELHHKAALLPPPERLLRQLVDDTLRESVSRRLSQKQKQKTNEKSKIKFVFDSGLRFSCFWFGLVLYVLNLFLKFGLVCVCVCVFLFMFNYYYWVGLALVCF
;
A
#
# COMPACT_ATOMS: atom_id res chain seq x y z
N MET A 1 -8.80 4.09 -20.99
CA MET A 1 -8.24 4.64 -19.74
C MET A 1 -7.29 3.60 -19.19
N GLY A 2 -5.98 3.72 -19.44
CA GLY A 2 -5.00 2.75 -18.92
C GLY A 2 -4.71 3.11 -17.46
N THR A 3 -5.06 2.23 -16.53
CA THR A 3 -4.65 2.34 -15.13
C THR A 3 -3.20 1.89 -15.03
N PHE A 4 -2.34 2.76 -14.50
CA PHE A 4 -0.95 2.47 -14.19
C PHE A 4 -0.79 2.43 -12.68
N VAL A 5 -0.07 1.43 -12.18
CA VAL A 5 0.35 1.31 -10.79
C VAL A 5 1.86 1.18 -10.74
N THR A 6 2.48 1.73 -9.71
CA THR A 6 3.94 1.59 -9.49
C THR A 6 4.25 0.24 -8.84
N LEU A 7 5.47 -0.26 -9.04
CA LEU A 7 5.93 -1.48 -8.35
C LEU A 7 5.89 -1.32 -6.82
N ALA A 8 6.16 -0.12 -6.31
CA ALA A 8 5.98 0.21 -4.89
C ALA A 8 4.53 0.02 -4.42
N GLU A 9 3.55 0.55 -5.16
CA GLU A 9 2.12 0.38 -4.83
C GLU A 9 1.68 -1.08 -4.88
N VAL A 10 2.25 -1.88 -5.79
CA VAL A 10 1.99 -3.33 -5.88
C VAL A 10 2.44 -4.03 -4.60
N LEU A 11 3.68 -3.77 -4.15
CA LEU A 11 4.21 -4.35 -2.91
C LEU A 11 3.46 -3.86 -1.66
N GLU A 12 3.16 -2.56 -1.59
CA GLU A 12 2.36 -1.99 -0.50
C GLU A 12 0.94 -2.57 -0.44
N ALA A 13 0.34 -2.83 -1.59
CA ALA A 13 -0.99 -3.43 -1.63
C ALA A 13 -0.95 -4.90 -1.24
N ARG A 14 0.05 -5.65 -1.72
CA ARG A 14 0.20 -7.08 -1.43
C ARG A 14 0.60 -7.34 0.02
N GLY A 15 1.45 -6.48 0.60
CA GLY A 15 2.00 -6.67 1.95
C GLY A 15 2.88 -7.91 2.08
N SER A 16 3.48 -8.37 0.98
CA SER A 16 4.41 -9.50 0.95
C SER A 16 5.48 -9.27 -0.12
N PRO A 17 6.65 -9.92 -0.02
CA PRO A 17 7.67 -9.88 -1.06
C PRO A 17 7.19 -10.57 -2.34
N LEU A 18 7.90 -10.30 -3.45
CA LEU A 18 7.70 -11.03 -4.71
C LEU A 18 8.30 -12.43 -4.63
N GLU A 19 7.63 -13.39 -5.26
CA GLU A 19 8.14 -14.74 -5.44
C GLU A 19 9.20 -14.81 -6.54
N GLU A 20 10.07 -15.81 -6.50
CA GLU A 20 11.18 -15.95 -7.46
C GLU A 20 10.71 -15.95 -8.93
N ASP A 21 9.66 -16.71 -9.25
CA ASP A 21 9.08 -16.76 -10.60
C ASP A 21 8.55 -15.40 -11.06
N GLU A 22 8.01 -14.62 -10.13
CA GLU A 22 7.53 -13.26 -10.38
C GLU A 22 8.69 -12.32 -10.66
N VAL A 23 9.81 -12.46 -9.93
CA VAL A 23 11.03 -11.68 -10.15
C VAL A 23 11.62 -11.97 -11.52
N TRP A 24 11.71 -13.23 -11.92
CA TRP A 24 12.20 -13.62 -13.25
C TRP A 24 11.36 -13.01 -14.38
N CYS A 25 10.03 -13.11 -14.27
CA CYS A 25 9.12 -12.54 -15.26
C CYS A 25 9.17 -11.01 -15.27
N LEU A 26 9.25 -10.38 -14.11
CA LEU A 26 9.34 -8.94 -13.99
C LEU A 26 10.67 -8.40 -14.55
N LEU A 27 11.78 -9.08 -14.26
CA LEU A 27 13.09 -8.74 -14.80
C LEU A 27 13.12 -8.85 -16.33
N LEU A 28 12.56 -9.94 -16.88
CA LEU A 28 12.41 -10.10 -18.32
C LEU A 28 11.61 -8.93 -18.94
N ALA A 29 10.42 -8.64 -18.40
CA ALA A 29 9.56 -7.57 -18.90
C ALA A 29 10.24 -6.20 -18.85
N ILE A 30 10.90 -5.88 -17.73
CA ILE A 30 11.60 -4.59 -17.57
C ILE A 30 12.74 -4.50 -18.57
N THR A 31 13.57 -5.54 -18.70
CA THR A 31 14.70 -5.55 -19.62
C THR A 31 14.24 -5.39 -21.09
N GLU A 32 13.19 -6.07 -21.51
CA GLU A 32 12.59 -5.90 -22.85
C GLU A 32 12.10 -4.46 -23.07
N ALA A 33 11.39 -3.90 -22.09
CA ALA A 33 10.91 -2.52 -22.16
C ALA A 33 12.05 -1.49 -22.19
N LEU A 34 13.16 -1.75 -21.51
CA LEU A 34 14.35 -0.89 -21.53
C LEU A 34 15.03 -0.89 -22.89
N LEU A 35 15.18 -2.06 -23.51
CA LEU A 35 15.76 -2.21 -24.84
C LEU A 35 14.88 -1.55 -25.91
N ASP A 36 13.56 -1.70 -25.81
CA ASP A 36 12.60 -1.02 -26.71
C ASP A 36 12.72 0.50 -26.60
N VAL A 37 12.79 1.05 -25.38
CA VAL A 37 13.01 2.49 -25.14
C VAL A 37 14.35 2.96 -25.69
N SER A 38 15.41 2.16 -25.52
CA SER A 38 16.75 2.46 -26.02
C SER A 38 16.80 2.47 -27.55
N SER A 39 16.12 1.53 -28.22
CA SER A 39 16.11 1.39 -29.67
C SER A 39 15.36 2.54 -30.38
N LYS A 40 14.38 3.15 -29.70
CA LYS A 40 13.56 4.25 -30.23
C LYS A 40 14.26 5.61 -30.27
N GLY A 41 15.57 5.67 -29.98
CA GLY A 41 16.42 6.84 -30.26
C GLY A 41 16.09 8.10 -29.45
N LYS A 42 15.27 8.00 -28.39
CA LYS A 42 15.06 9.13 -27.47
C LYS A 42 16.34 9.31 -26.64
N PRO A 43 17.00 10.48 -26.70
CA PRO A 43 18.16 10.73 -25.86
C PRO A 43 17.74 10.58 -24.40
N PRO A 44 18.53 9.88 -23.59
CA PRO A 44 18.05 9.45 -22.29
C PRO A 44 18.05 10.59 -21.24
N ALA A 45 18.33 11.83 -21.67
CA ALA A 45 18.21 13.05 -20.88
C ALA A 45 16.79 13.33 -20.34
N THR A 46 15.75 12.61 -20.80
CA THR A 46 14.36 12.74 -20.28
C THR A 46 13.79 11.46 -19.68
N SER A 47 14.50 10.34 -19.75
CA SER A 47 14.10 9.07 -19.14
C SER A 47 15.02 8.77 -17.97
N CYS A 48 14.51 8.92 -16.74
CA CYS A 48 15.30 8.69 -15.54
C CYS A 48 15.99 7.31 -15.59
N PHE A 49 17.31 7.34 -15.38
CA PHE A 49 18.23 6.20 -15.41
C PHE A 49 18.10 5.29 -14.20
N LEU A 50 17.49 5.78 -13.14
CA LEU A 50 17.28 5.04 -11.92
C LEU A 50 15.96 4.28 -12.03
N ARG A 51 16.05 2.96 -12.08
CA ARG A 51 14.91 2.08 -11.87
C ARG A 51 14.78 1.90 -10.38
N THR A 52 13.81 2.60 -9.79
CA THR A 52 13.35 2.41 -8.42
C THR A 52 11.97 1.74 -8.43
N PRO A 53 11.53 1.10 -7.32
CA PRO A 53 10.18 0.54 -7.22
C PRO A 53 9.10 1.60 -7.50
N GLY A 54 9.36 2.85 -7.12
CA GLY A 54 8.48 3.97 -7.41
C GLY A 54 8.47 4.37 -8.89
N SER A 55 9.50 4.12 -9.68
CA SER A 55 9.64 4.59 -11.08
C SER A 55 9.07 3.64 -12.13
N VAL A 56 8.98 2.35 -11.81
CA VAL A 56 8.48 1.29 -12.70
C VAL A 56 6.97 1.26 -12.63
N LEU A 57 6.29 1.57 -13.74
CA LEU A 57 4.84 1.58 -13.86
C LEU A 57 4.36 0.35 -14.63
N LEU A 58 3.47 -0.40 -14.01
CA LEU A 58 2.79 -1.56 -14.57
C LEU A 58 1.41 -1.12 -15.06
N SER A 59 1.05 -1.53 -16.27
CA SER A 59 -0.25 -1.26 -16.86
C SER A 59 -1.16 -2.49 -16.79
N ALA A 60 -2.47 -2.26 -16.64
CA ALA A 60 -3.50 -3.29 -16.78
C ALA A 60 -3.55 -3.90 -18.20
N SER A 61 -2.86 -3.33 -19.19
CA SER A 61 -2.67 -3.96 -20.50
C SER A 61 -1.56 -5.02 -20.52
N GLY A 62 -0.77 -5.12 -19.45
CA GLY A 62 0.45 -5.95 -19.40
C GLY A 62 1.65 -5.28 -20.04
N SER A 63 1.67 -3.94 -20.10
CA SER A 63 2.80 -3.15 -20.62
C SER A 63 3.48 -2.39 -19.50
N LEU A 64 4.77 -2.09 -19.66
CA LEU A 64 5.54 -1.28 -18.72
C LEU A 64 5.74 0.14 -19.22
N ALA A 65 5.80 1.07 -18.29
CA ALA A 65 6.21 2.44 -18.52
C ALA A 65 7.18 2.88 -17.42
N PHE A 66 8.00 3.88 -17.72
CA PHE A 66 8.96 4.43 -16.77
C PHE A 66 8.68 5.91 -16.55
N LYS A 67 8.54 6.33 -15.28
CA LYS A 67 8.44 7.75 -14.94
C LYS A 67 9.76 8.30 -14.41
N SER A 68 9.94 9.61 -14.52
CA SER A 68 11.15 10.27 -14.03
C SER A 68 11.19 10.31 -12.50
N CYS A 69 12.32 9.92 -11.90
CA CYS A 69 12.53 9.91 -10.45
C CYS A 69 12.92 11.33 -9.99
N ALA A 70 11.94 12.22 -9.87
CA ALA A 70 12.19 13.61 -9.45
C ALA A 70 12.13 13.80 -7.92
N ARG A 71 11.45 12.91 -7.17
CA ARG A 71 11.13 13.08 -5.74
C ARG A 71 10.86 11.75 -5.04
N TYR A 72 11.89 10.99 -4.71
CA TYR A 72 11.79 9.95 -3.67
C TYR A 72 12.93 10.18 -2.69
N GLU A 73 12.66 10.21 -1.39
CA GLU A 73 13.62 10.64 -0.36
C GLU A 73 14.78 9.65 -0.14
N ASP A 74 14.83 8.54 -0.88
CA ASP A 74 15.79 7.44 -0.63
C ASP A 74 16.35 6.81 -1.91
N VAL A 75 16.66 7.63 -2.93
CA VAL A 75 17.25 7.13 -4.19
C VAL A 75 18.72 6.70 -4.00
N ALA A 76 19.36 7.10 -2.89
CA ALA A 76 20.76 6.78 -2.60
C ALA A 76 21.01 5.26 -2.61
N SER A 77 20.10 4.48 -2.03
CA SER A 77 20.17 3.00 -1.97
C SER A 77 20.09 2.31 -3.34
N PHE A 78 19.58 3.00 -4.36
CA PHE A 78 19.43 2.47 -5.72
C PHE A 78 20.42 3.08 -6.71
N THR A 79 21.31 3.96 -6.24
CA THR A 79 22.24 4.71 -7.08
C THR A 79 23.54 3.95 -7.22
N ALA A 80 23.99 3.77 -8.46
CA ALA A 80 25.27 3.13 -8.75
C ALA A 80 26.46 4.00 -8.27
N PRO A 81 27.56 3.38 -7.81
CA PRO A 81 28.68 4.10 -7.20
C PRO A 81 29.33 5.11 -8.17
N GLU A 82 29.34 4.82 -9.47
CA GLU A 82 29.89 5.72 -10.49
C GLU A 82 29.04 6.98 -10.75
N LEU A 83 27.77 7.02 -10.33
CA LEU A 83 26.97 8.25 -10.41
C LEU A 83 27.31 9.22 -9.26
N GLN A 84 27.86 8.70 -8.16
CA GLN A 84 28.34 9.50 -7.03
C GLN A 84 29.77 10.01 -7.26
N ALA A 85 30.59 9.23 -7.97
CA ALA A 85 31.89 9.68 -8.47
C ALA A 85 31.68 10.52 -9.73
N SER A 86 31.90 11.83 -9.67
CA SER A 86 31.66 12.77 -10.77
C SER A 86 32.55 12.53 -12.02
N VAL A 87 32.28 11.49 -12.82
CA VAL A 87 33.05 11.13 -14.02
C VAL A 87 32.26 11.52 -15.27
N THR A 88 32.78 12.52 -15.99
CA THR A 88 32.05 13.23 -17.06
C THR A 88 32.23 12.65 -18.47
N ASP A 89 32.98 11.55 -18.69
CA ASP A 89 33.42 11.18 -20.05
C ASP A 89 32.89 9.88 -20.68
N PHE A 90 31.95 9.16 -20.06
CA PHE A 90 31.34 7.96 -20.67
C PHE A 90 29.82 7.91 -20.54
N PHE A 91 29.16 9.05 -20.75
CA PHE A 91 27.76 9.25 -20.37
C PHE A 91 26.85 8.09 -20.84
N LEU A 92 26.80 7.72 -22.12
CA LEU A 92 25.85 6.68 -22.57
C LEU A 92 26.14 5.27 -22.03
N VAL A 93 27.40 4.81 -22.05
CA VAL A 93 27.76 3.46 -21.56
C VAL A 93 27.56 3.36 -20.05
N LEU A 94 27.93 4.41 -19.31
CA LEU A 94 27.69 4.48 -17.87
C LEU A 94 26.20 4.50 -17.56
N LEU A 95 25.37 5.14 -18.38
CA LEU A 95 23.93 5.21 -18.13
C LEU A 95 23.23 3.84 -18.25
N HIS A 96 23.60 3.01 -19.22
CA HIS A 96 23.08 1.63 -19.28
C HIS A 96 23.49 0.82 -18.05
N GLN A 97 24.73 1.00 -17.60
CA GLN A 97 25.27 0.31 -16.44
C GLN A 97 24.63 0.78 -15.12
N VAL A 98 24.31 2.07 -14.99
CA VAL A 98 23.54 2.64 -13.88
C VAL A 98 22.11 2.08 -13.86
N VAL A 99 21.49 1.91 -15.03
CA VAL A 99 20.15 1.30 -15.15
C VAL A 99 20.17 -0.15 -14.68
N VAL A 100 21.17 -0.94 -15.09
CA VAL A 100 21.30 -2.34 -14.67
C VAL A 100 21.48 -2.45 -13.16
N TYR A 101 22.39 -1.65 -12.58
CA TYR A 101 22.63 -1.64 -11.14
C TYR A 101 21.38 -1.26 -10.35
N SER A 102 20.73 -0.14 -10.72
CA SER A 102 19.52 0.33 -10.04
C SER A 102 18.36 -0.66 -10.15
N LEU A 103 18.24 -1.35 -11.29
CA LEU A 103 17.28 -2.43 -11.47
C LEU A 103 17.55 -3.61 -10.55
N GLY A 104 18.81 -4.05 -10.44
CA GLY A 104 19.22 -5.11 -9.52
C GLY A 104 18.87 -4.77 -8.07
N MET A 105 19.24 -3.56 -7.62
CA MET A 105 18.89 -3.07 -6.28
C MET A 105 17.38 -2.99 -6.04
N THR A 106 16.62 -2.59 -7.05
CA THR A 106 15.15 -2.58 -6.98
C THR A 106 14.58 -3.97 -6.79
N LEU A 107 15.08 -4.97 -7.53
CA LEU A 107 14.60 -6.34 -7.38
C LEU A 107 14.99 -6.94 -6.03
N TYR A 108 16.20 -6.69 -5.54
CA TYR A 108 16.59 -7.06 -4.17
C TYR A 108 15.63 -6.48 -3.13
N TRP A 109 15.27 -5.20 -3.28
CA TRP A 109 14.30 -4.57 -2.39
C TRP A 109 12.91 -5.20 -2.47
N CYS A 110 12.51 -5.72 -3.64
CA CYS A 110 11.21 -6.39 -3.81
C CYS A 110 11.15 -7.76 -3.16
N VAL A 111 12.26 -8.51 -3.17
CA VAL A 111 12.34 -9.84 -2.55
C VAL A 111 12.60 -9.78 -1.04
N ASP A 112 13.23 -8.69 -0.57
CA ASP A 112 13.45 -8.42 0.86
C ASP A 112 12.29 -7.66 1.51
N TYR A 113 11.23 -7.35 0.76
CA TYR A 113 10.13 -6.51 1.25
C TYR A 113 9.44 -7.13 2.47
N GLN A 114 9.56 -6.45 3.61
CA GLN A 114 8.98 -6.84 4.91
C GLN A 114 9.44 -8.21 5.44
N LEU A 115 10.62 -8.70 5.02
CA LEU A 115 11.22 -9.87 5.65
C LEU A 115 11.70 -9.56 7.08
N PRO A 116 11.56 -10.51 8.03
CA PRO A 116 12.17 -10.36 9.34
C PRO A 116 13.70 -10.24 9.21
N GLN A 117 14.33 -9.27 9.87
CA GLN A 117 15.77 -8.95 9.75
C GLN A 117 16.76 -10.12 9.98
N ASN A 118 16.28 -11.26 10.48
CA ASN A 118 17.09 -12.45 10.75
C ASN A 118 16.83 -13.61 9.79
N GLN A 119 16.03 -13.44 8.74
CA GLN A 119 15.84 -14.47 7.71
C GLN A 119 16.60 -14.11 6.42
N PRO A 120 17.38 -15.05 5.86
CA PRO A 120 17.97 -14.85 4.54
C PRO A 120 16.87 -14.81 3.49
N VAL A 121 17.05 -14.00 2.45
CA VAL A 121 16.14 -13.91 1.32
C VAL A 121 16.07 -15.29 0.64
N PRO A 122 14.88 -15.89 0.45
CA PRO A 122 14.74 -17.22 -0.12
C PRO A 122 14.84 -17.18 -1.66
N LEU A 123 16.05 -16.99 -2.20
CA LEU A 123 16.30 -17.03 -3.65
C LEU A 123 17.06 -18.30 -4.05
N SER A 124 16.79 -18.82 -5.25
CA SER A 124 17.68 -19.81 -5.85
C SER A 124 19.07 -19.21 -6.10
N THR A 125 20.08 -20.07 -6.09
CA THR A 125 21.47 -19.69 -6.38
C THR A 125 21.61 -19.02 -7.75
N ARG A 126 20.73 -19.36 -8.70
CA ARG A 126 20.76 -18.80 -10.06
C ARG A 126 20.30 -17.35 -10.06
N LEU A 127 19.15 -17.06 -9.46
CA LEU A 127 18.62 -15.69 -9.41
C LEU A 127 19.54 -14.79 -8.57
N ASP A 128 19.99 -15.27 -7.42
CA ASP A 128 20.89 -14.51 -6.56
C ASP A 128 22.20 -14.19 -7.28
N SER A 129 22.81 -15.15 -7.98
CA SER A 129 24.04 -14.90 -8.75
C SER A 129 23.87 -13.86 -9.87
N LEU A 130 22.70 -13.83 -10.51
CA LEU A 130 22.38 -12.86 -11.56
C LEU A 130 22.16 -11.46 -10.97
N LEU A 131 21.43 -11.36 -9.86
CA LEU A 131 21.20 -10.07 -9.20
C LEU A 131 22.51 -9.51 -8.64
N LEU A 132 23.36 -10.34 -8.02
CA LEU A 132 24.70 -9.94 -7.60
C LEU A 132 25.55 -9.44 -8.78
N SER A 133 25.50 -10.12 -9.94
CA SER A 133 26.25 -9.72 -11.12
C SER A 133 25.72 -8.43 -11.78
N MET A 134 24.46 -8.06 -11.52
CA MET A 134 23.90 -6.75 -11.89
C MET A 134 24.31 -5.65 -10.90
N CYS A 135 24.47 -6.00 -9.62
CA CYS A 135 24.81 -5.10 -8.51
C CYS A 135 26.32 -5.00 -8.23
N GLU A 136 27.18 -5.42 -9.16
CA GLU A 136 28.63 -5.31 -8.99
C GLU A 136 29.09 -3.83 -9.06
N ASP A 137 29.93 -3.43 -8.10
CA ASP A 137 30.45 -2.07 -8.00
C ASP A 137 31.37 -1.70 -9.18
N GLU A 138 32.13 -2.68 -9.68
CA GLU A 138 32.98 -2.51 -10.84
C GLU A 138 32.17 -2.62 -12.15
N VAL A 139 32.05 -1.51 -12.88
CA VAL A 139 31.36 -1.44 -14.18
C VAL A 139 31.85 -2.50 -15.18
N ALA A 140 33.14 -2.86 -15.14
CA ALA A 140 33.72 -3.86 -16.04
C ALA A 140 33.28 -5.31 -15.74
N ARG A 141 32.88 -5.57 -14.50
CA ARG A 141 32.41 -6.89 -14.04
C ARG A 141 30.88 -6.96 -13.98
N ARG A 142 30.21 -5.82 -14.10
CA ARG A 142 28.75 -5.71 -14.14
C ARG A 142 28.19 -6.32 -15.42
N SER A 143 27.09 -7.03 -15.27
CA SER A 143 26.39 -7.68 -16.38
C SER A 143 25.83 -6.65 -17.36
N ASP A 144 25.92 -6.91 -18.66
CA ASP A 144 25.24 -6.08 -19.65
C ASP A 144 23.74 -6.42 -19.73
N LEU A 145 22.93 -5.45 -20.13
CA LEU A 145 21.48 -5.58 -20.23
C LEU A 145 21.07 -6.70 -21.21
N LEU A 146 21.84 -6.91 -22.28
CA LEU A 146 21.62 -8.01 -23.23
C LEU A 146 21.89 -9.38 -22.61
N THR A 147 22.97 -9.53 -21.82
CA THR A 147 23.28 -10.77 -21.11
C THR A 147 22.21 -11.11 -20.06
N VAL A 148 21.69 -10.09 -19.38
CA VAL A 148 20.56 -10.25 -18.45
C VAL A 148 19.31 -10.74 -19.20
N LEU A 149 19.00 -10.16 -20.37
CA LEU A 149 17.87 -10.59 -21.21
C LEU A 149 18.00 -12.08 -21.58
N GLU A 150 19.14 -12.47 -22.13
CA GLU A 150 19.40 -13.86 -22.55
C GLU A 150 19.24 -14.84 -21.38
N THR A 151 19.77 -14.49 -20.22
CA THR A 151 19.65 -15.31 -19.01
C THR A 151 18.18 -15.47 -18.58
N CYS A 152 17.41 -14.38 -18.62
CA CYS A 152 15.99 -14.40 -18.28
C CYS A 152 15.18 -15.22 -19.28
N GLU A 153 15.41 -15.07 -20.58
CA GLU A 153 14.72 -15.86 -21.61
C GLU A 153 14.99 -17.36 -21.46
N LEU A 154 16.26 -17.74 -21.21
CA LEU A 154 16.64 -19.13 -21.02
C LEU A 154 15.94 -19.71 -19.79
N HIS A 155 15.89 -18.97 -18.68
CA HIS A 155 15.18 -19.39 -17.49
C HIS A 155 13.66 -19.50 -17.74
N HIS A 156 13.06 -18.49 -18.38
CA HIS A 156 11.64 -18.45 -18.69
C HIS A 156 11.19 -19.66 -19.51
N LYS A 157 11.98 -20.03 -20.53
CA LYS A 157 11.76 -21.23 -21.36
C LYS A 157 11.94 -22.52 -20.55
N ALA A 158 12.94 -22.59 -19.69
CA ALA A 158 13.23 -23.77 -18.88
C ALA A 158 12.19 -24.03 -17.78
N ALA A 159 11.72 -22.98 -17.12
CA ALA A 159 10.75 -23.03 -16.03
C ALA A 159 9.28 -23.01 -16.52
N LEU A 160 9.04 -22.89 -17.84
CA LEU A 160 7.70 -22.82 -18.44
C LEU A 160 6.83 -21.71 -17.83
N LEU A 161 7.46 -20.56 -17.57
CA LEU A 161 6.79 -19.43 -16.95
C LEU A 161 5.72 -18.82 -17.88
N PRO A 162 4.64 -18.25 -17.33
CA PRO A 162 3.65 -17.56 -18.12
C PRO A 162 4.25 -16.32 -18.78
N PRO A 163 3.71 -15.88 -19.94
CA PRO A 163 4.22 -14.70 -20.62
C PRO A 163 4.18 -13.47 -19.69
N PRO A 164 5.21 -12.60 -19.70
CA PRO A 164 5.37 -11.55 -18.68
C PRO A 164 4.17 -10.60 -18.59
N GLU A 165 3.47 -10.34 -19.69
CA GLU A 165 2.28 -9.48 -19.72
C GLU A 165 1.17 -10.02 -18.83
N ARG A 166 1.08 -11.36 -18.68
CA ARG A 166 0.11 -11.98 -17.80
C ARG A 166 0.41 -11.69 -16.33
N LEU A 167 1.68 -11.77 -15.92
CA LEU A 167 2.08 -11.43 -14.57
C LEU A 167 1.80 -9.95 -14.28
N LEU A 168 2.19 -9.05 -15.20
CA LEU A 168 1.98 -7.62 -15.02
C LEU A 168 0.49 -7.27 -14.83
N ARG A 169 -0.39 -7.90 -15.63
CA ARG A 169 -1.85 -7.74 -15.47
C ARG A 169 -2.34 -8.23 -14.11
N GLN A 170 -1.87 -9.41 -13.69
CA GLN A 170 -2.24 -10.00 -12.40
C GLN A 170 -1.84 -9.07 -11.24
N LEU A 171 -0.60 -8.58 -11.23
CA LEU A 171 -0.11 -7.65 -10.20
C LEU A 171 -0.94 -6.37 -10.15
N VAL A 172 -1.30 -5.80 -11.31
CA VAL A 172 -2.15 -4.60 -11.36
C VAL A 172 -3.56 -4.88 -10.84
N ASP A 173 -4.18 -5.98 -11.28
CA ASP A 173 -5.53 -6.36 -10.88
C ASP A 173 -5.63 -6.63 -9.38
N ASP A 174 -4.65 -7.33 -8.81
CA ASP A 174 -4.61 -7.63 -7.36
C ASP A 174 -4.43 -6.35 -6.54
N THR A 175 -3.58 -5.44 -7.00
CA THR A 175 -3.39 -4.12 -6.38
C THR A 175 -4.70 -3.32 -6.37
N LEU A 176 -5.41 -3.31 -7.50
CA LEU A 176 -6.69 -2.62 -7.64
C LEU A 176 -7.77 -3.26 -6.74
N ARG A 177 -7.86 -4.60 -6.70
CA ARG A 177 -8.79 -5.32 -5.82
C ARG A 177 -8.55 -5.00 -4.35
N GLU A 178 -7.30 -5.02 -3.92
CA GLU A 178 -6.95 -4.76 -2.53
C GLU A 178 -7.20 -3.29 -2.14
N SER A 179 -6.99 -2.36 -3.07
CA SER A 179 -7.37 -0.96 -2.86
C SER A 179 -8.88 -0.77 -2.66
N VAL A 180 -9.71 -1.54 -3.38
CA VAL A 180 -11.17 -1.55 -3.23
C VAL A 180 -11.57 -2.19 -1.91
N SER A 181 -10.97 -3.33 -1.56
CA SER A 181 -11.18 -4.04 -0.29
C SER A 181 -10.91 -3.13 0.92
N ARG A 182 -9.78 -2.41 0.92
CA ARG A 182 -9.42 -1.43 1.97
C ARG A 182 -10.45 -0.30 2.08
N ARG A 183 -10.94 0.24 0.96
CA ARG A 183 -11.99 1.27 0.95
C ARG A 183 -13.32 0.74 1.50
N LEU A 184 -13.70 -0.49 1.17
CA LEU A 184 -14.90 -1.12 1.69
C LEU A 184 -14.79 -1.38 3.20
N SER A 185 -13.64 -1.84 3.66
CA SER A 185 -13.34 -2.08 5.07
C SER A 185 -13.31 -0.78 5.88
N GLN A 186 -12.78 0.31 5.33
CA GLN A 186 -12.85 1.64 5.94
C GLN A 186 -14.30 2.15 6.01
N LYS A 187 -15.09 2.01 4.94
CA LYS A 187 -16.52 2.37 4.95
C LYS A 187 -17.32 1.53 5.96
N GLN A 188 -17.00 0.25 6.11
CA GLN A 188 -17.61 -0.62 7.12
C GLN A 188 -17.17 -0.21 8.53
N LYS A 189 -15.89 0.02 8.80
CA LYS A 189 -15.42 0.50 10.11
C LYS A 189 -16.06 1.83 10.47
N GLN A 190 -16.20 2.75 9.51
CA GLN A 190 -16.87 4.04 9.74
C GLN A 190 -18.37 3.86 10.02
N LYS A 191 -19.08 3.03 9.25
CA LYS A 191 -20.48 2.67 9.53
C LYS A 191 -20.65 1.95 10.87
N THR A 192 -19.74 1.06 11.25
CA THR A 192 -19.77 0.34 12.52
C THR A 192 -19.49 1.30 13.67
N ASN A 193 -18.52 2.21 13.51
CA ASN A 193 -18.19 3.23 14.51
C ASN A 193 -19.35 4.23 14.71
N GLU A 194 -20.03 4.60 13.62
CA GLU A 194 -21.22 5.44 13.65
C GLU A 194 -22.41 4.70 14.30
N LYS A 195 -22.64 3.43 13.95
CA LYS A 195 -23.65 2.58 14.60
C LYS A 195 -23.35 2.34 16.09
N SER A 196 -22.11 2.13 16.49
CA SER A 196 -21.73 2.00 17.90
C SER A 196 -21.87 3.32 18.64
N LYS A 197 -21.59 4.46 17.99
CA LYS A 197 -21.83 5.79 18.55
C LYS A 197 -23.32 6.04 18.77
N ILE A 198 -24.17 5.71 17.79
CA ILE A 198 -25.64 5.79 17.94
C ILE A 198 -26.15 4.84 19.03
N LYS A 199 -25.65 3.59 19.08
CA LYS A 199 -26.02 2.62 20.12
C LYS A 199 -25.57 3.08 21.52
N PHE A 200 -24.40 3.72 21.64
CA PHE A 200 -23.90 4.27 22.89
C PHE A 200 -24.72 5.49 23.36
N VAL A 201 -25.10 6.38 22.42
CA VAL A 201 -26.01 7.50 22.71
C VAL A 201 -27.39 7.00 23.16
N PHE A 202 -27.92 5.95 22.52
CA PHE A 202 -29.19 5.34 22.89
C PHE A 202 -29.15 4.61 24.26
N ASP A 203 -28.11 3.81 24.53
CA ASP A 203 -27.94 3.13 25.83
C ASP A 203 -27.70 4.15 26.97
N SER A 204 -26.98 5.24 26.69
CA SER A 204 -26.82 6.35 27.65
C SER A 204 -28.15 7.06 27.93
N GLY A 205 -28.95 7.33 26.90
CA GLY A 205 -30.29 7.93 27.05
C GLY A 205 -31.27 7.05 27.84
N LEU A 206 -31.27 5.73 27.60
CA LEU A 206 -32.11 4.79 28.35
C LEU A 206 -31.65 4.60 29.80
N ARG A 207 -30.35 4.53 30.07
CA ARG A 207 -29.84 4.46 31.46
C ARG A 207 -30.17 5.72 32.25
N PHE A 208 -30.09 6.89 31.62
CA PHE A 208 -30.54 8.15 32.25
C PHE A 208 -32.04 8.11 32.60
N SER A 209 -32.87 7.55 31.72
CA SER A 209 -34.32 7.40 31.96
C SER A 209 -34.64 6.40 33.08
N CYS A 210 -33.99 5.24 33.12
CA CYS A 210 -34.21 4.23 34.15
C CYS A 210 -33.70 4.65 35.54
N PHE A 211 -32.58 5.36 35.62
CA PHE A 211 -32.05 5.86 36.90
C PHE A 211 -32.99 6.92 37.51
N TRP A 212 -33.57 7.77 36.67
CA TRP A 212 -34.55 8.77 37.10
C TRP A 212 -35.88 8.15 37.53
N PHE A 213 -36.39 7.16 36.78
CA PHE A 213 -37.60 6.44 37.17
C PHE A 213 -37.44 5.75 38.54
N GLY A 214 -36.29 5.10 38.76
CA GLY A 214 -35.98 4.48 40.06
C GLY A 214 -35.89 5.50 41.21
N LEU A 215 -35.23 6.64 40.97
CA LEU A 215 -35.11 7.70 41.98
C LEU A 215 -36.46 8.36 42.30
N VAL A 216 -37.30 8.61 41.29
CA VAL A 216 -38.64 9.17 41.46
C VAL A 216 -39.53 8.20 42.24
N LEU A 217 -39.50 6.91 41.94
CA LEU A 217 -40.24 5.87 42.68
C LEU A 217 -39.76 5.76 44.14
N TYR A 218 -38.45 5.81 44.38
CA TYR A 218 -37.88 5.76 45.72
C TYR A 218 -38.30 6.97 46.57
N VAL A 219 -38.22 8.17 45.99
CA VAL A 219 -38.65 9.42 46.63
C VAL A 219 -40.15 9.39 46.91
N LEU A 220 -40.98 8.94 45.97
CA LEU A 220 -42.43 8.79 46.16
C LEU A 220 -42.76 7.82 47.30
N ASN A 221 -42.06 6.69 47.38
CA ASN A 221 -42.25 5.69 48.44
C ASN A 221 -41.81 6.23 49.82
N LEU A 222 -40.73 7.01 49.86
CA LEU A 222 -40.28 7.68 51.08
C LEU A 222 -41.32 8.72 51.55
N PHE A 223 -41.90 9.51 50.62
CA PHE A 223 -42.95 10.47 50.96
C PHE A 223 -44.26 9.79 51.42
N LEU A 224 -44.64 8.65 50.84
CA LEU A 224 -45.78 7.86 51.33
C LEU A 224 -45.57 7.33 52.76
N LYS A 225 -44.34 6.97 53.13
CA LYS A 225 -44.01 6.50 54.49
C LYS A 225 -44.09 7.59 55.56
N PHE A 226 -43.92 8.86 55.20
CA PHE A 226 -43.91 9.99 56.14
C PHE A 226 -45.23 10.78 56.19
N GLY A 227 -46.28 10.36 55.48
CA GLY A 227 -47.64 10.91 55.65
C GLY A 227 -47.85 12.35 55.18
N LEU A 228 -47.00 12.88 54.29
CA LEU A 228 -47.11 14.25 53.74
C LEU A 228 -47.82 14.24 52.37
N VAL A 229 -49.11 13.93 52.35
CA VAL A 229 -49.88 13.72 51.10
C VAL A 229 -50.03 14.99 50.25
N CYS A 230 -50.03 16.18 50.88
CA CYS A 230 -50.35 17.43 50.19
C CYS A 230 -49.19 18.03 49.36
N VAL A 231 -47.92 17.76 49.71
CA VAL A 231 -46.74 18.29 48.99
C VAL A 231 -46.41 17.45 47.75
N CYS A 232 -46.82 16.18 47.75
CA CYS A 232 -46.46 15.19 46.73
C CYS A 232 -47.07 15.49 45.35
N VAL A 233 -48.29 16.06 45.29
CA VAL A 233 -49.00 16.31 44.01
C VAL A 233 -48.41 17.49 43.24
N CYS A 234 -47.99 18.56 43.93
CA CYS A 234 -47.41 19.74 43.29
C CYS A 234 -46.02 19.47 42.69
N VAL A 235 -45.18 18.67 43.37
CA VAL A 235 -43.84 18.32 42.87
C VAL A 235 -43.94 17.35 41.69
N PHE A 236 -44.91 16.44 41.70
CA PHE A 236 -45.10 15.47 40.61
C PHE A 236 -45.53 16.15 39.30
N LEU A 237 -46.41 17.15 39.36
CA LEU A 237 -46.83 17.93 38.18
C LEU A 237 -45.70 18.79 37.60
N PHE A 238 -44.83 19.33 38.46
CA PHE A 238 -43.68 20.13 38.01
C PHE A 238 -42.61 19.27 37.33
N MET A 239 -42.36 18.07 37.86
CA MET A 239 -41.42 17.10 37.26
C MET A 239 -41.96 16.52 35.94
N PHE A 240 -43.26 16.26 35.84
CA PHE A 240 -43.85 15.77 34.59
C PHE A 240 -43.75 16.79 33.46
N ASN A 241 -43.93 18.09 33.74
CA ASN A 241 -43.85 19.14 32.73
C ASN A 241 -42.40 19.35 32.23
N TYR A 242 -41.40 19.29 33.12
CA TYR A 242 -39.99 19.41 32.76
C TYR A 242 -39.49 18.24 31.89
N TYR A 243 -39.91 17.02 32.21
CA TYR A 243 -39.49 15.81 31.45
C TYR A 243 -40.15 15.72 30.08
N TYR A 244 -41.40 16.19 29.94
CA TYR A 244 -42.08 16.22 28.66
C TYR A 244 -41.45 17.22 27.68
N TRP A 245 -40.97 18.37 28.18
CA TRP A 245 -40.31 19.38 27.36
C TRP A 245 -38.87 19.01 26.98
N VAL A 246 -38.09 18.40 27.88
CA VAL A 246 -36.72 17.92 27.59
C VAL A 246 -36.76 16.71 26.63
N GLY A 247 -37.76 15.83 26.74
CA GLY A 247 -37.97 14.72 25.83
C GLY A 247 -38.31 15.15 24.40
N LEU A 248 -39.10 16.22 24.23
CA LEU A 248 -39.44 16.75 22.90
C LEU A 248 -38.25 17.44 22.22
N ALA A 249 -37.35 18.07 22.99
CA ALA A 249 -36.15 18.72 22.47
C ALA A 249 -35.09 17.73 21.96
N LEU A 250 -35.02 16.51 22.50
CA LEU A 250 -34.07 15.47 22.05
C LEU A 250 -34.52 14.70 20.80
N VAL A 251 -35.81 14.76 20.44
CA VAL A 251 -36.35 14.09 19.24
C VAL A 251 -36.24 14.98 17.99
N CYS A 252 -35.99 16.28 18.17
CA CYS A 252 -35.89 17.28 17.08
C CYS A 252 -34.46 17.67 16.68
N PHE A 253 -33.41 17.00 17.17
CA PHE A 253 -32.00 17.23 16.82
C PHE A 253 -31.33 15.91 16.41
#